data_AF-A0A2D9N6R7-F1
#
_entry.id   AF-A0A2D9N6R7-F1
#
_cell.length_a   1.000
_cell.length_b   1.000
_cell.length_c   1.000
_cell.angle_alpha   90.00
_cell.angle_beta   90.00
_cell.angle_gamma   90.00
#
_symmetry.space_group_name_H-M   'P 1'
#
loop_
_entity.id
_entity.type
_entity.pdbx_description
1 polymer ?
#
loop_
_entity_poly.entity_id
_entity_poly.type
_entity_poly.pdbx_seq_one_letter_code
_entity_poly.pdbx_strand_id
1 'polypeptide(L)'
;MKKKIDIDIVMKLYALFADKKWNEIEGNKKVFENFCKLTDNLTQEQTDLIFELTERYKWITYNEYNSRLTNILKTIYQDYGENTKKIYLFPIIKPEDEEKIKSGNNIIYMIRGIKPFIEDYDKIKFEELNKFELLIEDKLKLKENEILLLVDDYVGSGETLKATLTEVFKNSTLVNDKIIVASIILQDDSLKFLNNIGIKSYSSDTVIKEISQFYKSPALEEKIKIMEEIEKLIPGGSNFSFGYEQSEALVTMIRTPDNTFPIFWKEHRKNGEKFKAPFPRY
;
A
#
# COMPACT_ATOMS: atom_id res chain seq x y z
N MET A 1 -39.54 8.19 2.07
CA MET A 1 -39.25 8.09 3.52
C MET A 1 -37.74 8.15 3.70
N LYS A 2 -37.21 9.11 4.46
CA LYS A 2 -35.80 9.06 4.89
C LYS A 2 -35.67 7.88 5.85
N LYS A 3 -34.97 6.82 5.42
CA LYS A 3 -34.63 5.69 6.30
C LYS A 3 -33.83 6.28 7.47
N LYS A 4 -34.30 6.07 8.70
CA LYS A 4 -33.60 6.53 9.90
C LYS A 4 -32.36 5.64 10.04
N ILE A 5 -31.17 6.24 10.00
CA ILE A 5 -29.92 5.52 10.23
C ILE A 5 -30.05 4.79 11.57
N ASP A 6 -29.66 3.52 11.61
CA ASP A 6 -29.69 2.74 12.84
C ASP A 6 -28.71 3.36 13.84
N ILE A 7 -29.24 3.72 15.01
CA ILE A 7 -28.46 4.40 16.04
C ILE A 7 -27.33 3.50 16.57
N ASP A 8 -27.55 2.19 16.57
CA ASP A 8 -26.58 1.20 17.04
C ASP A 8 -25.40 1.12 16.06
N ILE A 9 -25.65 1.19 14.74
CA ILE A 9 -24.59 1.23 13.71
C ILE A 9 -23.75 2.50 13.85
N VAL A 10 -24.38 3.65 14.08
CA VAL A 10 -23.67 4.91 14.27
C VAL A 10 -22.79 4.87 15.52
N MET A 11 -23.30 4.32 16.63
CA MET A 11 -22.52 4.16 17.86
C MET A 11 -21.33 3.22 17.67
N LYS A 12 -21.50 2.09 16.96
CA LYS A 12 -20.41 1.17 16.61
C LYS A 12 -19.33 1.85 15.77
N LEU A 13 -19.72 2.58 14.72
CA LEU A 13 -18.77 3.34 13.90
C LEU A 13 -18.03 4.40 14.72
N TYR A 14 -18.73 5.09 15.62
CA TYR A 14 -18.11 6.12 16.46
C TYR A 14 -17.06 5.52 17.40
N ALA A 15 -17.37 4.38 18.02
CA ALA A 15 -16.43 3.64 18.85
C ALA A 15 -15.21 3.18 18.04
N LEU A 16 -15.44 2.63 16.84
CA LEU A 16 -14.35 2.21 15.93
C LEU A 16 -13.44 3.38 15.55
N PHE A 17 -14.01 4.53 15.21
CA PHE A 17 -13.22 5.73 14.86
C PHE A 17 -12.40 6.24 16.04
N ALA A 18 -12.94 6.19 17.25
CA ALA A 18 -12.24 6.59 18.46
C ALA A 18 -11.09 5.63 18.80
N ASP A 19 -11.33 4.32 18.75
CA ASP A 19 -10.32 3.29 19.03
C ASP A 19 -9.13 3.40 18.06
N LYS A 20 -9.43 3.58 16.77
CA LYS A 20 -8.40 3.74 15.72
C LYS A 20 -7.80 5.15 15.66
N LYS A 21 -8.23 6.07 16.53
CA LYS A 21 -7.86 7.50 16.54
C LYS A 21 -8.13 8.21 15.20
N TRP A 22 -9.06 7.70 14.40
CA TRP A 22 -9.44 8.30 13.12
C TRP A 22 -10.17 9.62 13.29
N ASN A 23 -10.77 9.87 14.45
CA ASN A 23 -11.34 11.16 14.82
C ASN A 23 -10.31 12.32 14.81
N GLU A 24 -9.02 12.02 14.92
CA GLU A 24 -7.92 12.99 14.90
C GLU A 24 -7.41 13.28 13.47
N ILE A 25 -7.78 12.45 12.49
CA ILE A 25 -7.31 12.57 11.10
C ILE A 25 -8.13 13.62 10.34
N GLU A 26 -7.46 14.44 9.53
CA GLU A 26 -8.14 15.41 8.66
C GLU A 26 -9.10 14.71 7.68
N GLY A 27 -10.31 15.26 7.52
CA GLY A 27 -11.34 14.67 6.65
C GLY A 27 -12.16 13.55 7.30
N ASN A 28 -11.89 13.17 8.57
CA ASN A 28 -12.60 12.08 9.26
C ASN A 28 -14.13 12.19 9.21
N LYS A 29 -14.69 13.39 9.37
CA LYS A 29 -16.15 13.60 9.33
C LYS A 29 -16.75 13.11 8.02
N LYS A 30 -16.05 13.35 6.90
CA LYS A 30 -16.50 12.93 5.58
C LYS A 30 -16.43 11.42 5.42
N VAL A 31 -15.34 10.81 5.87
CA VAL A 31 -15.13 9.36 5.86
C VAL A 31 -16.20 8.67 6.73
N PHE A 32 -16.46 9.20 7.93
CA PHE A 32 -17.50 8.73 8.84
C PHE A 32 -18.89 8.78 8.20
N GLU A 33 -19.28 9.93 7.63
CA GLU A 33 -20.56 10.07 6.91
C GLU A 33 -20.70 9.06 5.78
N ASN A 34 -19.62 8.80 5.04
CA ASN A 34 -19.61 7.84 3.94
C ASN A 34 -19.72 6.40 4.45
N PHE A 35 -19.09 6.07 5.59
CA PHE A 35 -19.30 4.77 6.26
C PHE A 35 -20.75 4.57 6.69
N CYS A 36 -21.38 5.55 7.34
CA CYS A 36 -22.79 5.43 7.72
C CYS A 36 -23.69 5.17 6.49
N LYS A 37 -23.43 5.90 5.39
CA LYS A 37 -24.16 5.69 4.13
C LYS A 37 -23.87 4.35 3.49
N LEU A 38 -22.64 3.84 3.61
CA LEU A 38 -22.29 2.51 3.14
C LEU A 38 -23.12 1.47 3.90
N THR A 39 -23.05 1.46 5.24
CA THR A 39 -23.75 0.48 6.08
C THR A 39 -25.27 0.52 5.92
N ASP A 40 -25.87 1.70 5.70
CA ASP A 40 -27.32 1.82 5.45
C ASP A 40 -27.81 1.08 4.18
N ASN A 41 -26.89 0.84 3.24
CA ASN A 41 -27.14 0.20 1.94
C ASN A 41 -26.83 -1.31 1.92
N LEU A 42 -26.29 -1.84 3.02
CA LEU A 42 -25.87 -3.23 3.19
C LEU A 42 -26.91 -4.03 4.00
N THR A 43 -26.85 -5.36 3.88
CA THR A 43 -27.55 -6.27 4.81
C THR A 43 -26.82 -6.32 6.15
N GLN A 44 -27.39 -6.99 7.15
CA GLN A 44 -26.73 -7.17 8.44
C GLN A 44 -25.40 -7.94 8.29
N GLU A 45 -25.41 -9.08 7.60
CA GLU A 45 -24.21 -9.90 7.37
C GLU A 45 -23.10 -9.12 6.63
N GLN A 46 -23.49 -8.32 5.62
CA GLN A 46 -22.56 -7.47 4.90
C GLN A 46 -22.00 -6.36 5.78
N THR A 47 -22.85 -5.76 6.61
CA THR A 47 -22.44 -4.73 7.58
C THR A 47 -21.46 -5.29 8.60
N ASP A 48 -21.72 -6.49 9.12
CA ASP A 48 -20.84 -7.17 10.07
C ASP A 48 -19.47 -7.46 9.45
N LEU A 49 -19.42 -7.97 8.21
CA LEU A 49 -18.15 -8.13 7.49
C LEU A 49 -17.41 -6.80 7.28
N ILE A 50 -18.12 -5.72 6.90
CA ILE A 50 -17.49 -4.41 6.75
C ILE A 50 -16.92 -3.91 8.07
N PHE A 51 -17.61 -4.12 9.20
CA PHE A 51 -17.06 -3.77 10.51
C PHE A 51 -15.81 -4.58 10.84
N GLU A 52 -15.86 -5.91 10.71
CA GLU A 52 -14.71 -6.79 10.94
C GLU A 52 -13.48 -6.35 10.12
N LEU A 53 -13.66 -6.03 8.84
CA LEU A 53 -12.58 -5.54 7.98
C LEU A 53 -12.12 -4.13 8.43
N THR A 54 -13.05 -3.23 8.76
CA THR A 54 -12.69 -1.86 9.16
C THR A 54 -11.88 -1.82 10.45
N GLU A 55 -12.11 -2.76 11.38
CA GLU A 55 -11.31 -2.92 12.59
C GLU A 55 -9.81 -3.15 12.29
N ARG A 56 -9.49 -3.86 11.21
CA ARG A 56 -8.11 -4.13 10.77
C ARG A 56 -7.56 -3.11 9.77
N TYR A 57 -8.43 -2.26 9.23
CA TYR A 57 -8.08 -1.28 8.21
C TYR A 57 -7.06 -0.25 8.69
N LYS A 58 -6.09 0.08 7.83
CA LYS A 58 -5.06 1.09 8.10
C LYS A 58 -5.36 2.37 7.33
N TRP A 59 -5.44 3.50 8.02
CA TRP A 59 -5.50 4.83 7.39
C TRP A 59 -4.18 5.55 7.64
N ILE A 60 -3.27 5.45 6.67
CA ILE A 60 -1.96 6.09 6.75
C ILE A 60 -2.04 7.45 6.08
N THR A 61 -1.81 8.50 6.85
CA THR A 61 -1.86 9.88 6.36
C THR A 61 -0.51 10.31 5.78
N TYR A 62 -0.52 11.35 4.94
CA TYR A 62 0.71 11.97 4.45
C TYR A 62 1.65 12.41 5.59
N ASN A 63 1.09 12.85 6.72
CA ASN A 63 1.86 13.30 7.88
C ASN A 63 2.68 12.18 8.52
N GLU A 64 2.25 10.92 8.37
CA GLU A 64 2.98 9.77 8.90
C GLU A 64 4.13 9.31 8.01
N TYR A 65 4.13 9.66 6.71
CA TYR A 65 5.14 9.18 5.75
C TYR A 65 6.57 9.48 6.21
N ASN A 66 6.85 10.72 6.66
CA ASN A 66 8.19 11.11 7.11
C ASN A 66 8.71 10.22 8.25
N SER A 67 7.89 9.97 9.26
CA SER A 67 8.27 9.15 10.41
C SER A 67 8.51 7.69 10.00
N ARG A 68 7.65 7.14 9.13
CA ARG A 68 7.72 5.76 8.64
C ARG A 68 8.95 5.54 7.75
N LEU A 69 9.20 6.45 6.80
CA LEU A 69 10.39 6.41 5.95
C LEU A 69 11.69 6.59 6.75
N THR A 70 11.68 7.47 7.77
CA THR A 70 12.85 7.64 8.65
C THR A 70 13.18 6.34 9.37
N ASN A 71 12.17 5.63 9.88
CA ASN A 71 12.38 4.34 10.55
C ASN A 71 12.88 3.27 9.58
N ILE A 72 12.32 3.20 8.36
CA ILE A 72 12.80 2.28 7.32
C ILE A 72 14.27 2.53 7.00
N LEU A 73 14.68 3.78 6.79
CA LEU A 73 16.07 4.12 6.51
C LEU A 73 16.98 3.80 7.71
N LYS A 74 16.56 4.08 8.94
CA LYS A 74 17.34 3.69 10.13
C LYS A 74 17.58 2.19 10.20
N THR A 75 16.59 1.36 9.90
CA THR A 75 16.74 -0.10 9.85
C THR A 75 17.70 -0.53 8.73
N ILE A 76 17.59 0.07 7.54
CA ILE A 76 18.52 -0.19 6.43
C ILE A 76 19.96 0.16 6.84
N TYR A 77 20.16 1.28 7.55
CA TYR A 77 21.47 1.69 8.04
C TYR A 77 22.04 0.71 9.06
N GLN A 78 21.22 0.17 9.97
CA GLN A 78 21.66 -0.83 10.94
C GLN A 78 22.21 -2.09 10.25
N ASP A 79 21.58 -2.51 9.14
CA ASP A 79 21.97 -3.73 8.43
C ASP A 79 23.12 -3.51 7.44
N TYR A 80 23.25 -2.32 6.85
CA TYR A 80 24.17 -2.06 5.73
C TYR A 80 25.05 -0.81 5.85
N GLY A 81 24.71 0.11 6.76
CA GLY A 81 25.19 1.49 6.76
C GLY A 81 26.71 1.62 6.90
N GLU A 82 27.33 0.84 7.79
CA GLU A 82 28.79 0.90 8.03
C GLU A 82 29.61 0.54 6.79
N ASN A 83 29.10 -0.39 5.97
CA ASN A 83 29.77 -0.90 4.78
C ASN A 83 29.34 -0.20 3.49
N THR A 84 28.32 0.67 3.56
CA THR A 84 27.75 1.34 2.39
C THR A 84 28.29 2.76 2.26
N LYS A 85 28.84 3.09 1.10
CA LYS A 85 29.27 4.47 0.75
C LYS A 85 28.30 5.16 -0.18
N LYS A 86 27.53 4.41 -0.98
CA LYS A 86 26.61 4.96 -1.96
C LYS A 86 25.33 4.14 -2.08
N ILE A 87 24.19 4.82 -2.12
CA ILE A 87 22.88 4.23 -2.40
C ILE A 87 22.34 4.86 -3.67
N TYR A 88 22.02 4.01 -4.64
CA TYR A 88 21.25 4.40 -5.82
C TYR A 88 19.76 4.24 -5.50
N LEU A 89 18.97 5.29 -5.71
CA LEU A 89 17.52 5.25 -5.53
C LEU A 89 16.85 5.05 -6.88
N PHE A 90 15.91 4.12 -6.98
CA PHE A 90 15.10 3.93 -8.18
C PHE A 90 13.64 3.67 -7.80
N PRO A 91 12.66 4.31 -8.48
CA PRO A 91 11.25 4.10 -8.15
C PRO A 91 10.80 2.71 -8.63
N ILE A 92 9.97 2.02 -7.86
CA ILE A 92 9.28 0.82 -8.36
C ILE A 92 8.25 1.30 -9.40
N ILE A 93 8.50 0.97 -10.66
CA ILE A 93 7.72 1.46 -11.80
C ILE A 93 7.75 0.47 -12.96
N LYS A 94 6.70 0.45 -13.78
CA LYS A 94 6.70 -0.32 -15.03
C LYS A 94 7.42 0.45 -16.15
N PRO A 95 8.06 -0.23 -17.11
CA PRO A 95 8.75 0.43 -18.24
C PRO A 95 7.87 1.43 -19.01
N GLU A 96 6.62 1.08 -19.28
CA GLU A 96 5.66 1.93 -20.00
C GLU A 96 5.21 3.19 -19.23
N ASP A 97 5.55 3.26 -17.94
CA ASP A 97 5.18 4.34 -17.04
C ASP A 97 6.36 5.25 -16.66
N GLU A 98 7.58 4.98 -17.14
CA GLU A 98 8.81 5.69 -16.76
C GLU A 98 8.73 7.22 -16.90
N GLU A 99 8.05 7.71 -17.93
CA GLU A 99 7.88 9.15 -18.20
C GLU A 99 6.77 9.80 -17.33
N LYS A 100 6.13 9.04 -16.43
CA LYS A 100 5.07 9.52 -15.53
C LYS A 100 5.59 9.65 -14.11
N ILE A 101 5.10 10.66 -13.39
CA ILE A 101 5.32 10.78 -11.95
C ILE A 101 4.43 9.76 -11.23
N LYS A 102 5.05 8.85 -10.48
CA LYS A 102 4.39 7.84 -9.64
C LYS A 102 4.73 8.02 -8.17
N SER A 103 4.09 7.22 -7.31
CA SER A 103 4.31 7.20 -5.87
C SER A 103 5.78 6.97 -5.49
N GLY A 104 6.48 6.04 -6.16
CA GLY A 104 7.92 5.83 -5.96
C GLY A 104 8.77 7.09 -6.16
N ASN A 105 8.45 7.93 -7.16
CA ASN A 105 9.15 9.21 -7.35
C ASN A 105 8.92 10.18 -6.17
N ASN A 106 7.71 10.21 -5.63
CA ASN A 106 7.39 11.01 -4.44
C ASN A 106 8.15 10.51 -3.21
N ILE A 107 8.31 9.18 -3.06
CA ILE A 107 9.11 8.60 -1.98
C ILE A 107 10.58 8.98 -2.10
N ILE A 108 11.16 8.95 -3.31
CA ILE A 108 12.53 9.44 -3.54
C ILE A 108 12.68 10.90 -3.09
N TYR A 109 11.74 11.76 -3.49
CA TYR A 109 11.74 13.17 -3.09
C TYR A 109 11.67 13.34 -1.57
N MET A 110 10.83 12.57 -0.88
CA MET A 110 10.73 12.58 0.58
C MET A 110 12.01 12.10 1.26
N ILE A 111 12.60 11.00 0.76
CA ILE A 111 13.88 10.46 1.24
C ILE A 111 14.96 11.55 1.19
N ARG A 112 15.03 12.31 0.10
CA ARG A 112 15.95 13.44 -0.03
C ARG A 112 15.72 14.51 1.05
N GLY A 113 14.46 14.79 1.38
CA GLY A 113 14.10 15.75 2.42
C GLY A 113 14.44 15.29 3.84
N ILE A 114 14.29 13.99 4.15
CA ILE A 114 14.54 13.46 5.50
C ILE A 114 16.01 13.10 5.74
N LYS A 115 16.76 12.71 4.70
CA LYS A 115 18.17 12.25 4.80
C LYS A 115 19.05 13.15 5.67
N PRO A 116 19.03 14.50 5.57
CA PRO A 116 19.89 15.37 6.39
C PRO A 116 19.65 15.28 7.90
N PHE A 117 18.51 14.72 8.32
CA PHE A 117 18.09 14.61 9.72
C PHE A 117 18.24 13.20 10.28
N ILE A 118 18.79 12.26 9.50
CA ILE A 118 19.08 10.90 9.95
C ILE A 118 20.57 10.80 10.26
N GLU A 119 20.88 10.41 11.50
CA GLU A 119 22.25 10.21 11.95
C GLU A 119 23.01 9.24 11.03
N ASP A 120 24.30 9.52 10.83
CA ASP A 120 25.26 8.76 10.01
C ASP A 120 24.98 8.64 8.49
N TYR A 121 23.82 9.07 8.02
CA TYR A 121 23.51 9.13 6.59
C TYR A 121 24.23 10.28 5.87
N ASP A 122 24.84 11.21 6.58
CA ASP A 122 25.73 12.24 6.03
C ASP A 122 26.95 11.63 5.32
N LYS A 123 27.41 10.45 5.76
CA LYS A 123 28.55 9.70 5.21
C LYS A 123 28.21 8.90 3.95
N ILE A 124 26.92 8.74 3.63
CA ILE A 124 26.43 7.95 2.50
C ILE A 124 25.95 8.88 1.38
N LYS A 125 26.50 8.70 0.18
CA LYS A 125 26.05 9.43 -1.01
C LYS A 125 24.77 8.80 -1.55
N PHE A 126 23.75 9.60 -1.82
CA PHE A 126 22.53 9.16 -2.50
C PHE A 126 22.57 9.63 -3.95
N GLU A 127 22.21 8.77 -4.88
CA GLU A 127 22.12 9.09 -6.31
C GLU A 127 20.78 8.61 -6.88
N GLU A 128 20.00 9.52 -7.43
CA GLU A 128 18.66 9.23 -7.95
C GLU A 128 18.77 8.75 -9.41
N LEU A 129 18.27 7.55 -9.68
CA LEU A 129 18.14 6.99 -11.01
C LEU A 129 16.64 6.97 -11.36
N ASN A 130 16.25 7.72 -12.39
CA ASN A 130 14.83 7.87 -12.75
C ASN A 130 14.48 7.19 -14.08
N LYS A 131 15.44 6.50 -14.72
CA LYS A 131 15.26 5.81 -15.99
C LYS A 131 15.99 4.46 -16.04
N PHE A 132 15.36 3.45 -16.62
CA PHE A 132 15.90 2.11 -16.87
C PHE A 132 17.15 2.15 -17.74
N GLU A 133 17.27 3.12 -18.65
CA GLU A 133 18.50 3.32 -19.44
C GLU A 133 19.74 3.60 -18.58
N LEU A 134 19.56 4.10 -17.35
CA LEU A 134 20.64 4.34 -16.39
C LEU A 134 20.99 3.08 -15.57
N LEU A 135 20.13 2.06 -15.61
CA LEU A 135 20.35 0.78 -14.92
C LEU A 135 21.10 -0.24 -15.78
N ILE A 136 21.29 0.00 -17.07
CA ILE A 136 22.01 -0.93 -17.95
C ILE A 136 23.47 -1.08 -17.53
N GLU A 137 24.08 -2.23 -17.85
CA GLU A 137 25.42 -2.60 -17.39
C GLU A 137 26.51 -1.59 -17.81
N ASP A 138 26.39 -0.95 -18.97
CA ASP A 138 27.35 0.08 -19.41
C ASP A 138 27.27 1.38 -18.61
N LYS A 139 26.17 1.62 -17.90
CA LYS A 139 25.91 2.86 -17.14
C LYS A 139 26.03 2.66 -15.64
N LEU A 140 25.69 1.48 -15.14
CA LEU A 140 25.71 1.18 -13.72
C LEU A 140 26.41 -0.15 -13.46
N LYS A 141 27.50 -0.07 -12.69
CA LYS A 141 28.18 -1.22 -12.09
C LYS A 141 28.40 -0.91 -10.62
N LEU A 142 27.68 -1.61 -9.75
CA LEU A 142 27.78 -1.39 -8.31
C LEU A 142 29.12 -1.92 -7.79
N LYS A 143 29.81 -1.11 -7.00
CA LYS A 143 30.97 -1.57 -6.23
C LYS A 143 30.50 -2.29 -4.96
N GLU A 144 31.46 -2.88 -4.25
CA GLU A 144 31.16 -3.69 -3.05
C GLU A 144 30.37 -2.93 -1.98
N ASN A 145 30.64 -1.63 -1.84
CA ASN A 145 30.04 -0.71 -0.87
C ASN A 145 28.89 0.13 -1.47
N GLU A 146 28.29 -0.33 -2.56
CA GLU A 146 27.19 0.36 -3.24
C GLU A 146 25.99 -0.57 -3.36
N ILE A 147 24.79 -0.01 -3.17
CA ILE A 147 23.53 -0.76 -3.26
C ILE A 147 22.51 0.00 -4.10
N LEU A 148 21.58 -0.75 -4.69
CA LEU A 148 20.39 -0.23 -5.35
C LEU A 148 19.18 -0.39 -4.42
N LEU A 149 18.55 0.73 -4.07
CA LEU A 149 17.35 0.78 -3.25
C LEU A 149 16.14 1.13 -4.13
N LEU A 150 15.28 0.13 -4.35
CA LEU A 150 14.01 0.28 -5.06
C LEU A 150 12.95 0.76 -4.07
N VAL A 151 12.20 1.82 -4.40
CA VAL A 151 11.25 2.44 -3.45
C VAL A 151 9.86 2.65 -4.02
N ASP A 152 8.85 2.48 -3.16
CA ASP A 152 7.45 2.88 -3.41
C ASP A 152 6.75 3.21 -2.07
N ASP A 153 5.54 3.78 -2.11
CA ASP A 153 4.74 3.92 -0.90
C ASP A 153 3.98 2.62 -0.57
N TYR A 154 3.48 1.91 -1.60
CA TYR A 154 2.78 0.64 -1.47
C TYR A 154 3.23 -0.39 -2.51
N VAL A 155 3.68 -1.55 -2.05
CA VAL A 155 3.99 -2.70 -2.89
C VAL A 155 2.93 -3.80 -2.67
N GLY A 156 1.98 -3.90 -3.60
CA GLY A 156 0.82 -4.80 -3.53
C GLY A 156 1.07 -6.22 -4.07
N SER A 157 0.29 -6.63 -5.06
CA SER A 157 0.38 -7.93 -5.75
C SER A 157 1.76 -8.27 -6.34
N GLY A 158 2.63 -7.25 -6.44
CA GLY A 158 4.01 -7.39 -6.89
C GLY A 158 4.16 -7.31 -8.41
N GLU A 159 3.11 -7.02 -9.18
CA GLU A 159 3.22 -6.92 -10.64
C GLU A 159 4.19 -5.82 -11.09
N THR A 160 4.02 -4.59 -10.57
CA THR A 160 4.93 -3.47 -10.86
C THR A 160 6.35 -3.79 -10.39
N LEU A 161 6.50 -4.34 -9.19
CA LEU A 161 7.79 -4.75 -8.64
C LEU A 161 8.49 -5.79 -9.54
N LYS A 162 7.77 -6.81 -10.00
CA LYS A 162 8.30 -7.84 -10.90
C LYS A 162 8.72 -7.24 -12.24
N ALA A 163 7.93 -6.31 -12.79
CA ALA A 163 8.29 -5.60 -14.02
C ALA A 163 9.57 -4.76 -13.82
N THR A 164 9.68 -4.01 -12.71
CA THR A 164 10.91 -3.28 -12.37
C THR A 164 12.11 -4.22 -12.25
N LEU A 165 11.98 -5.31 -11.49
CA LEU A 165 13.07 -6.27 -11.28
C LEU A 165 13.49 -6.96 -12.58
N THR A 166 12.55 -7.21 -13.50
CA THR A 166 12.84 -7.78 -14.82
C THR A 166 13.79 -6.88 -15.61
N GLU A 167 13.59 -5.56 -15.56
CA GLU A 167 14.50 -4.61 -16.21
C GLU A 167 15.82 -4.47 -15.44
N VAL A 168 15.78 -4.40 -14.11
CA VAL A 168 16.98 -4.34 -13.26
C VAL A 168 17.92 -5.51 -13.56
N PHE A 169 17.37 -6.73 -13.65
CA PHE A 169 18.15 -7.94 -13.89
C PHE A 169 18.65 -8.11 -15.33
N LYS A 170 18.31 -7.22 -16.26
CA LYS A 170 19.01 -7.15 -17.56
C LYS A 170 20.46 -6.73 -17.39
N ASN A 171 20.79 -6.04 -16.29
CA ASN A 171 22.15 -5.78 -15.89
C ASN A 171 22.67 -6.92 -15.02
N SER A 172 23.58 -7.72 -15.57
CA SER A 172 24.13 -8.91 -14.90
C SER A 172 24.92 -8.61 -13.62
N THR A 173 25.31 -7.35 -13.42
CA THR A 173 26.04 -6.89 -12.23
C THR A 173 25.11 -6.51 -11.06
N LEU A 174 23.80 -6.36 -11.30
CA LEU A 174 22.81 -6.06 -10.28
C LEU A 174 22.25 -7.36 -9.71
N VAL A 175 23.05 -7.99 -8.84
CA VAL A 175 22.71 -9.22 -8.14
C VAL A 175 21.89 -8.96 -6.88
N ASN A 176 21.18 -9.98 -6.42
CA ASN A 176 20.08 -9.89 -5.46
C ASN A 176 20.51 -9.33 -4.09
N ASP A 177 21.74 -9.57 -3.65
CA ASP A 177 22.31 -9.07 -2.39
C ASP A 177 22.72 -7.58 -2.45
N LYS A 178 22.83 -7.00 -3.65
CA LYS A 178 23.04 -5.56 -3.88
C LYS A 178 21.74 -4.79 -4.10
N ILE A 179 20.60 -5.48 -4.14
CA ILE A 179 19.28 -4.87 -4.35
C ILE A 179 18.50 -4.94 -3.03
N ILE A 180 17.91 -3.81 -2.65
CA ILE A 180 16.99 -3.70 -1.52
C ILE A 180 15.67 -3.11 -2.02
N VAL A 181 14.55 -3.63 -1.53
CA VAL A 181 13.22 -3.07 -1.75
C VAL A 181 12.72 -2.39 -0.48
N ALA A 182 12.32 -1.13 -0.54
CA ALA A 182 11.74 -0.42 0.59
C ALA A 182 10.37 0.16 0.24
N SER A 183 9.41 0.02 1.14
CA SER A 183 8.08 0.63 0.98
C SER A 183 7.42 0.96 2.30
N ILE A 184 6.45 1.88 2.33
CA ILE A 184 5.72 2.13 3.58
C ILE A 184 4.87 0.90 3.93
N ILE A 185 4.13 0.39 2.94
CA ILE A 185 3.35 -0.84 3.05
C ILE A 185 3.88 -1.87 2.06
N LEU A 186 4.14 -3.08 2.56
CA LEU A 186 4.45 -4.24 1.73
C LEU A 186 3.41 -5.33 1.94
N GLN A 187 2.90 -5.89 0.85
CA GLN A 187 2.00 -7.04 0.94
C GLN A 187 2.77 -8.35 1.14
N ASP A 188 2.24 -9.24 1.97
CA ASP A 188 2.89 -10.48 2.39
C ASP A 188 3.26 -11.40 1.20
N ASP A 189 2.43 -11.45 0.16
CA ASP A 189 2.75 -12.21 -1.07
C ASP A 189 4.00 -11.66 -1.79
N SER A 190 4.16 -10.33 -1.83
CA SER A 190 5.37 -9.68 -2.37
C SER A 190 6.58 -9.87 -1.46
N LEU A 191 6.40 -9.83 -0.15
CA LEU A 191 7.45 -10.15 0.82
C LEU A 191 7.97 -11.59 0.64
N LYS A 192 7.07 -12.56 0.53
CA LYS A 192 7.40 -13.97 0.26
C LYS A 192 8.14 -14.13 -1.06
N PHE A 193 7.69 -13.45 -2.11
CA PHE A 193 8.37 -13.45 -3.40
C PHE A 193 9.81 -12.92 -3.30
N LEU A 194 10.02 -11.77 -2.66
CA LEU A 194 11.33 -11.16 -2.47
C LEU A 194 12.27 -12.06 -1.66
N ASN A 195 11.77 -12.63 -0.57
CA ASN A 195 12.52 -13.59 0.24
C ASN A 195 12.93 -14.83 -0.55
N ASN A 196 12.03 -15.38 -1.39
CA ASN A 196 12.30 -16.56 -2.21
C ASN A 196 13.39 -16.31 -3.26
N ILE A 197 13.47 -15.09 -3.80
CA ILE A 197 14.55 -14.71 -4.71
C ILE A 197 15.78 -14.17 -3.96
N GLY A 198 15.77 -14.06 -2.64
CA GLY A 198 16.92 -13.59 -1.87
C GLY A 198 17.16 -12.07 -1.92
N ILE A 199 16.15 -11.28 -2.28
CA ILE A 199 16.20 -9.81 -2.17
C ILE A 199 15.69 -9.40 -0.79
N LYS A 200 16.44 -8.54 -0.10
CA LYS A 200 16.03 -7.99 1.19
C LYS A 200 15.00 -6.88 1.02
N SER A 201 14.05 -6.82 1.94
CA SER A 201 13.01 -5.79 1.91
C SER A 201 12.72 -5.21 3.28
N TYR A 202 12.35 -3.93 3.29
CA TYR A 202 12.04 -3.16 4.47
C TYR A 202 10.71 -2.46 4.30
N SER A 203 9.85 -2.56 5.30
CA SER A 203 8.59 -1.82 5.32
C SER A 203 8.21 -1.35 6.71
N SER A 204 7.36 -0.33 6.77
CA SER A 204 6.80 0.10 8.05
C SER A 204 5.73 -0.87 8.53
N ASP A 205 4.95 -1.41 7.61
CA ASP A 205 3.94 -2.42 7.91
C ASP A 205 3.87 -3.45 6.78
N THR A 206 3.57 -4.68 7.17
CA THR A 206 3.17 -5.74 6.24
C THR A 206 1.66 -5.95 6.31
N VAL A 207 1.01 -6.13 5.16
CA VAL A 207 -0.43 -6.43 5.06
C VAL A 207 -0.65 -7.79 4.41
N ILE A 208 -1.70 -8.48 4.83
CA ILE A 208 -2.09 -9.80 4.33
C ILE A 208 -3.31 -9.70 3.40
N LYS A 209 -3.72 -10.83 2.84
CA LYS A 209 -5.03 -10.99 2.22
C LYS A 209 -6.11 -11.18 3.29
N GLU A 210 -6.90 -10.14 3.50
CA GLU A 210 -7.69 -10.00 4.73
C GLU A 210 -8.93 -10.90 4.83
N ILE A 211 -9.31 -11.58 3.74
CA ILE A 211 -10.26 -12.69 3.77
C ILE A 211 -9.52 -14.03 3.66
N SER A 212 -8.76 -14.22 2.59
CA SER A 212 -8.13 -15.49 2.22
C SER A 212 -7.07 -15.99 3.20
N GLN A 213 -6.35 -15.10 3.89
CA GLN A 213 -5.31 -15.47 4.87
C GLN A 213 -5.79 -15.31 6.32
N PHE A 214 -6.84 -14.53 6.58
CA PHE A 214 -7.35 -14.31 7.94
C PHE A 214 -8.36 -15.38 8.38
N TYR A 215 -9.30 -15.74 7.52
CA TYR A 215 -10.34 -16.72 7.84
C TYR A 215 -9.95 -18.15 7.44
N LYS A 216 -10.58 -19.13 8.09
CA LYS A 216 -10.45 -20.56 7.77
C LYS A 216 -11.83 -21.14 7.44
N SER A 217 -11.87 -22.25 6.71
CA SER A 217 -13.12 -22.94 6.41
C SER A 217 -13.83 -23.41 7.70
N PRO A 218 -15.17 -23.26 7.80
CA PRO A 218 -16.10 -22.85 6.75
C PRO A 218 -16.35 -21.33 6.63
N ALA A 219 -15.80 -20.52 7.55
CA ALA A 219 -16.04 -19.07 7.57
C ALA A 219 -15.41 -18.37 6.37
N LEU A 220 -14.29 -18.88 5.85
CA LEU A 220 -13.64 -18.36 4.65
C LEU A 220 -14.59 -18.32 3.46
N GLU A 221 -15.26 -19.45 3.16
CA GLU A 221 -16.18 -19.56 2.03
C GLU A 221 -17.41 -18.67 2.21
N GLU A 222 -17.84 -18.48 3.45
CA GLU A 222 -18.92 -17.55 3.79
C GLU A 222 -18.50 -16.09 3.54
N LYS A 223 -17.35 -15.66 4.07
CA LYS A 223 -16.88 -14.27 3.90
C LYS A 223 -16.58 -13.92 2.44
N ILE A 224 -16.05 -14.87 1.66
CA ILE A 224 -15.88 -14.72 0.20
C ILE A 224 -17.23 -14.41 -0.46
N LYS A 225 -18.25 -15.23 -0.21
CA LYS A 225 -19.59 -15.02 -0.80
C LYS A 225 -20.19 -13.68 -0.40
N ILE A 226 -20.07 -13.29 0.87
CA ILE A 226 -20.58 -12.00 1.34
C ILE A 226 -19.87 -10.84 0.61
N MET A 227 -18.54 -10.91 0.46
CA MET A 227 -17.78 -9.88 -0.26
C MET A 227 -18.18 -9.82 -1.75
N GLU A 228 -18.34 -10.96 -2.42
CA GLU A 228 -18.80 -11.01 -3.81
C GLU A 228 -20.18 -10.33 -3.97
N GLU A 229 -21.11 -10.53 -3.02
CA GLU A 229 -22.40 -9.83 -3.03
C GLU A 229 -22.27 -8.32 -2.78
N ILE A 230 -21.32 -7.89 -1.95
CA ILE A 230 -21.01 -6.46 -1.74
C ILE A 230 -20.50 -5.84 -3.04
N GLU A 231 -19.61 -6.53 -3.75
CA GLU A 231 -18.98 -6.03 -4.98
C GLU A 231 -19.95 -5.84 -6.14
N LYS A 232 -21.07 -6.57 -6.17
CA LYS A 232 -22.16 -6.35 -7.13
C LYS A 232 -22.79 -4.97 -7.02
N LEU A 233 -22.64 -4.29 -5.89
CA LEU A 233 -23.09 -2.90 -5.72
C LEU A 233 -22.20 -1.90 -6.45
N ILE A 234 -21.00 -2.31 -6.89
CA ILE A 234 -19.96 -1.42 -7.40
C ILE A 234 -19.92 -1.51 -8.93
N PRO A 235 -20.20 -0.41 -9.67
CA PRO A 235 -20.12 -0.42 -11.13
C PRO A 235 -18.71 -0.78 -11.62
N GLY A 236 -18.58 -1.89 -12.35
CA GLY A 236 -17.26 -2.43 -12.76
C GLY A 236 -16.41 -2.88 -11.57
N GLY A 237 -17.04 -3.30 -10.47
CA GLY A 237 -16.37 -3.88 -9.30
C GLY A 237 -15.63 -5.16 -9.65
N SER A 238 -16.12 -5.93 -10.63
CA SER A 238 -15.49 -7.16 -11.13
C SER A 238 -14.03 -6.99 -11.58
N ASN A 239 -13.66 -5.80 -12.08
CA ASN A 239 -12.28 -5.51 -12.51
C ASN A 239 -11.30 -5.39 -11.33
N PHE A 240 -11.83 -5.27 -10.12
CA PHE A 240 -11.09 -5.10 -8.86
C PHE A 240 -11.67 -6.03 -7.80
N SER A 241 -12.17 -7.19 -8.20
CA SER A 241 -12.77 -8.14 -7.26
C SER A 241 -11.72 -8.59 -6.26
N PHE A 242 -12.01 -8.46 -4.96
CA PHE A 242 -11.07 -8.61 -3.85
C PHE A 242 -9.88 -7.63 -3.93
N GLY A 243 -10.03 -6.48 -4.60
CA GLY A 243 -8.92 -5.58 -4.94
C GLY A 243 -8.13 -6.02 -6.16
N TYR A 244 -7.29 -5.14 -6.71
CA TYR A 244 -6.44 -5.44 -7.87
C TYR A 244 -5.61 -6.71 -7.64
N GLU A 245 -5.64 -7.65 -8.59
CA GLU A 245 -5.01 -8.96 -8.48
C GLU A 245 -5.40 -9.73 -7.19
N GLN A 246 -6.65 -9.55 -6.73
CA GLN A 246 -7.20 -10.20 -5.53
C GLN A 246 -6.32 -9.99 -4.29
N SER A 247 -5.80 -8.78 -4.14
CA SER A 247 -4.86 -8.44 -3.07
C SER A 247 -5.51 -8.34 -1.69
N GLU A 248 -6.81 -8.10 -1.60
CA GLU A 248 -7.58 -8.05 -0.36
C GLU A 248 -6.98 -7.10 0.69
N ALA A 249 -6.35 -6.02 0.24
CA ALA A 249 -5.72 -5.10 1.16
C ALA A 249 -6.77 -4.29 1.93
N LEU A 250 -6.42 -3.88 3.16
CA LEU A 250 -7.22 -2.99 3.99
C LEU A 250 -6.39 -1.77 4.38
N VAL A 251 -6.03 -0.98 3.38
CA VAL A 251 -5.27 0.24 3.61
C VAL A 251 -5.75 1.38 2.72
N THR A 252 -5.80 2.59 3.28
CA THR A 252 -5.75 3.82 2.51
C THR A 252 -4.49 4.60 2.87
N MET A 253 -3.92 5.25 1.88
CA MET A 253 -2.79 6.15 2.06
C MET A 253 -3.15 7.54 1.53
N ILE A 254 -2.19 8.30 0.99
CA ILE A 254 -2.46 9.56 0.26
C ILE A 254 -3.53 9.36 -0.81
N ARG A 255 -3.44 8.23 -1.53
CA ARG A 255 -4.47 7.70 -2.41
C ARG A 255 -4.72 6.25 -1.99
N THR A 256 -5.97 5.82 -1.98
CA THR A 256 -6.30 4.42 -1.69
C THR A 256 -5.74 3.53 -2.80
N PRO A 257 -4.85 2.56 -2.51
CA PRO A 257 -4.41 1.57 -3.49
C PRO A 257 -5.59 0.79 -4.06
N ASP A 258 -5.50 0.36 -5.32
CA ASP A 258 -6.60 -0.38 -5.98
C ASP A 258 -6.55 -1.86 -5.58
N ASN A 259 -5.44 -2.30 -4.99
CA ASN A 259 -5.29 -3.54 -4.23
C ASN A 259 -6.21 -3.61 -3.00
N THR A 260 -6.72 -2.47 -2.51
CA THR A 260 -7.71 -2.44 -1.43
C THR A 260 -9.09 -2.83 -1.95
N PHE A 261 -9.90 -3.48 -1.13
CA PHE A 261 -11.27 -3.84 -1.53
C PHE A 261 -12.04 -2.65 -2.10
N PRO A 262 -12.70 -2.80 -3.27
CA PRO A 262 -13.26 -1.69 -4.02
C PRO A 262 -14.37 -0.95 -3.26
N ILE A 263 -15.07 -1.62 -2.34
CA ILE A 263 -16.13 -1.00 -1.54
C ILE A 263 -15.63 0.18 -0.68
N PHE A 264 -14.34 0.19 -0.34
CA PHE A 264 -13.76 1.27 0.47
C PHE A 264 -13.39 2.50 -0.35
N TRP A 265 -13.19 2.41 -1.67
CA TRP A 265 -12.69 3.55 -2.46
C TRP A 265 -13.45 3.85 -3.76
N LYS A 266 -14.30 2.95 -4.22
CA LYS A 266 -15.07 3.09 -5.45
C LYS A 266 -16.54 3.34 -5.13
N GLU A 267 -17.16 4.27 -5.86
CA GLU A 267 -18.58 4.57 -5.68
C GLU A 267 -19.45 3.31 -5.88
N HIS A 268 -20.44 3.12 -5.02
CA HIS A 268 -21.42 2.05 -5.13
C HIS A 268 -22.81 2.60 -5.49
N ARG A 269 -23.68 1.72 -6.00
CA ARG A 269 -25.05 2.04 -6.38
C ARG A 269 -26.05 1.17 -5.64
N LYS A 270 -27.13 1.80 -5.18
CA LYS A 270 -28.31 1.12 -4.64
C LYS A 270 -29.55 1.84 -5.13
N ASN A 271 -30.51 1.10 -5.68
CA ASN A 271 -31.78 1.65 -6.17
C ASN A 271 -31.63 2.82 -7.16
N GLY A 272 -30.60 2.79 -8.01
CA GLY A 272 -30.31 3.85 -8.99
C GLY A 272 -29.55 5.06 -8.44
N GLU A 273 -29.40 5.20 -7.12
CA GLU A 273 -28.63 6.27 -6.48
C GLU A 273 -27.15 5.90 -6.37
N LYS A 274 -26.27 6.90 -6.44
CA LYS A 274 -24.82 6.76 -6.28
C LYS A 274 -24.40 7.21 -4.88
N PHE A 275 -23.53 6.43 -4.26
CA PHE A 275 -22.97 6.70 -2.95
C PHE A 275 -21.45 6.76 -3.03
N LYS A 276 -20.86 7.72 -2.30
CA LYS A 276 -19.41 7.83 -2.19
C LYS A 276 -18.89 6.75 -1.24
N ALA A 277 -17.77 6.15 -1.61
CA ALA A 277 -17.05 5.22 -0.74
C ALA A 277 -16.45 5.96 0.48
N PRO A 278 -16.13 5.24 1.57
CA PRO A 278 -15.46 5.81 2.73
C PRO A 278 -14.15 6.57 2.39
N PHE A 279 -13.29 5.97 1.58
CA PHE A 279 -11.95 6.46 1.20
C PHE A 279 -11.84 6.65 -0.32
N PRO A 280 -12.57 7.61 -0.90
CA PRO A 280 -12.72 7.70 -2.34
C PRO A 280 -11.38 8.02 -3.02
N ARG A 281 -11.10 7.33 -4.13
CA ARG A 281 -9.91 7.55 -4.95
C ARG A 281 -10.25 8.50 -6.10
N TYR A 282 -9.71 9.73 -6.05
CA TYR A 282 -9.76 10.70 -7.15
C TYR A 282 -8.36 10.95 -7.73
#